data_AF-A0A528TG08-F1
#
_entry.id   AF-A0A528TG08-F1
#
_cell.length_a   1.000
_cell.length_b   1.000
_cell.length_c   1.000
_cell.angle_alpha   90.00
_cell.angle_beta   90.00
_cell.angle_gamma   90.00
#
_symmetry.space_group_name_H-M   'P 1'
#
loop_
_entity.id
_entity.type
_entity.pdbx_description
1 polymer ?
#
loop_
_entity_poly.entity_id
_entity_poly.type
_entity_poly.pdbx_seq_one_letter_code
_entity_poly.pdbx_strand_id
1 'polypeptide(L)'
;GGGQPYVQHRGGPAGFLKVLDEQTIGFADFSGNRQFITQGNLADNAQAFLFLIDYMLRQRIKIWGTARVVEDDAELTARLMPANYKARPEQA
;
A
#
# COMPACT_ATOMS: atom_id res chain seq x y z
N GLY A 1 -9.01 -16.93 -10.65
CA GLY A 1 -8.75 -18.27 -10.08
C GLY A 1 -8.65 -18.20 -8.57
N GLY A 2 -9.18 -19.20 -7.85
CA GLY A 2 -8.89 -19.46 -6.43
C GLY A 2 -9.69 -18.72 -5.37
N GLY A 3 -10.02 -17.43 -5.54
CA GLY A 3 -10.83 -16.67 -4.55
C GLY A 3 -10.24 -16.60 -3.12
N GLN A 4 -8.99 -17.00 -2.94
CA GLN A 4 -8.33 -17.04 -1.63
C GLN A 4 -7.77 -15.65 -1.30
N PRO A 5 -8.03 -15.13 -0.08
CA PRO A 5 -7.49 -13.85 0.34
C PRO A 5 -5.97 -13.92 0.43
N TYR A 6 -5.30 -13.00 -0.26
CA TYR A 6 -3.85 -12.86 -0.23
C TYR A 6 -3.46 -11.76 0.76
N VAL A 7 -2.53 -12.06 1.69
CA VAL A 7 -2.16 -11.16 2.79
C VAL A 7 -0.65 -10.95 2.81
N GLN A 8 -0.19 -9.69 2.75
CA GLN A 8 1.21 -9.32 3.02
C GLN A 8 1.26 -8.47 4.26
N HIS A 9 2.38 -8.61 4.94
CA HIS A 9 2.92 -7.51 5.71
C HIS A 9 3.55 -6.46 4.78
N ARG A 10 3.15 -5.19 4.93
CA ARG A 10 3.73 -4.03 4.26
C ARG A 10 4.28 -3.09 5.32
N GLY A 11 5.54 -2.68 5.16
CA GLY A 11 6.20 -1.72 6.02
C GLY A 11 6.94 -0.67 5.20
N GLY A 12 7.35 0.40 5.87
CA GLY A 12 8.12 1.49 5.30
C GLY A 12 8.55 2.45 6.42
N PRO A 13 9.31 3.50 6.10
CA PRO A 13 9.62 4.54 7.07
C PRO A 13 8.33 5.17 7.61
N ALA A 14 8.42 5.80 8.79
CA ALA A 14 7.29 6.56 9.34
C ALA A 14 6.71 7.52 8.28
N GLY A 15 5.39 7.47 8.09
CA GLY A 15 4.69 8.26 7.06
C GLY A 15 4.64 7.62 5.66
N PHE A 16 5.01 6.35 5.49
CA PHE A 16 4.86 5.65 4.21
C PHE A 16 3.40 5.48 3.77
N LEU A 17 2.48 5.26 4.73
CA LEU A 17 1.04 5.27 4.51
C LEU A 17 0.52 6.69 4.78
N LYS A 18 -0.12 7.29 3.78
CA LYS A 18 -0.60 8.69 3.85
C LYS A 18 -2.10 8.75 3.66
N VAL A 19 -2.72 9.66 4.39
CA VAL A 19 -4.11 10.07 4.17
C VAL A 19 -4.11 11.12 3.05
N LEU A 20 -4.80 10.83 1.95
CA LEU A 20 -4.92 11.72 0.80
C LEU A 20 -6.14 12.64 0.92
N ASP A 21 -7.23 12.09 1.48
CA ASP A 21 -8.48 12.77 1.82
C ASP A 21 -9.26 11.94 2.87
N GLU A 22 -10.50 12.34 3.19
CA GLU A 22 -11.35 11.70 4.20
C GLU A 22 -11.64 10.21 3.94
N GLN A 23 -11.57 9.75 2.69
CA GLN A 23 -11.93 8.40 2.27
C GLN A 23 -10.79 7.66 1.57
N THR A 24 -9.66 8.31 1.34
CA THR A 24 -8.56 7.78 0.55
C THR A 24 -7.26 7.80 1.33
N ILE A 25 -6.63 6.63 1.42
CA ILE A 25 -5.25 6.47 1.86
C ILE A 25 -4.41 5.93 0.71
N GLY A 26 -3.12 6.24 0.70
CA GLY A 26 -2.20 5.81 -0.34
C GLY A 26 -0.79 5.61 0.18
N PHE A 27 0.00 4.83 -0.55
CA PHE A 27 1.43 4.64 -0.35
C PHE A 27 2.08 4.41 -1.71
N ALA A 28 3.35 4.76 -1.85
CA ALA A 28 4.11 4.50 -3.07
C ALA A 28 4.51 3.02 -3.14
N ASP A 29 4.30 2.38 -4.29
CA ASP A 29 4.77 1.00 -4.56
C ASP A 29 6.06 1.05 -5.39
N PHE A 30 7.17 0.60 -4.81
CA PHE A 30 8.47 0.62 -5.49
C PHE A 30 8.70 -0.66 -6.29
N SER A 31 9.62 -0.61 -7.27
CA SER A 31 9.89 -1.62 -8.29
C SER A 31 10.37 -3.00 -7.80
N GLY A 32 10.33 -3.29 -6.49
CA GLY A 32 10.50 -4.63 -5.91
C GLY A 32 9.21 -5.29 -5.40
N ASN A 33 8.11 -4.53 -5.27
CA ASN A 33 6.87 -4.95 -4.58
C ASN A 33 5.65 -5.13 -5.49
N ARG A 34 5.83 -5.04 -6.82
CA ARG A 34 4.78 -5.20 -7.86
C ARG A 34 4.02 -6.55 -7.83
N GLN A 35 4.43 -7.47 -6.97
CA GLN A 35 3.88 -8.81 -6.88
C GLN A 35 2.61 -8.91 -6.02
N PHE A 36 2.24 -7.85 -5.28
CA PHE A 36 1.18 -7.97 -4.28
C PHE A 36 -0.22 -7.64 -4.75
N ILE A 37 -0.27 -6.66 -5.62
CA ILE A 37 -1.46 -6.16 -6.25
C ILE A 37 -1.09 -6.18 -7.72
N THR A 38 -1.10 -7.37 -8.32
CA THR A 38 -1.02 -7.42 -9.77
C THR A 38 -2.19 -6.58 -10.28
N GLN A 39 -1.97 -5.76 -11.29
CA GLN A 39 -3.03 -5.00 -11.94
C GLN A 39 -4.20 -5.95 -12.30
N GLY A 40 -3.89 -7.21 -12.65
CA GLY A 40 -4.86 -8.28 -12.85
C GLY A 40 -5.72 -8.61 -11.63
N ASN A 41 -5.17 -8.73 -10.42
CA ASN A 41 -5.97 -9.04 -9.23
C ASN A 41 -6.98 -7.94 -8.89
N LEU A 42 -6.61 -6.66 -9.01
CA LEU A 42 -7.56 -5.57 -8.77
C LEU A 42 -8.53 -5.35 -9.92
N ALA A 43 -8.11 -5.64 -11.16
CA ALA A 43 -8.99 -5.63 -12.31
C ALA A 43 -10.11 -6.68 -12.14
N ASP A 44 -9.78 -7.85 -11.58
CA ASP A 44 -10.74 -8.92 -11.29
C ASP A 44 -11.53 -8.67 -9.99
N ASN A 45 -10.88 -8.13 -8.95
CA ASN A 45 -11.51 -7.82 -7.67
C ASN A 45 -10.79 -6.67 -6.94
N ALA A 46 -11.44 -5.50 -6.92
CA ALA A 46 -10.89 -4.32 -6.26
C ALA A 46 -10.96 -4.36 -4.71
N GLN A 47 -11.61 -5.35 -4.09
CA GLN A 47 -11.77 -5.39 -2.63
C GLN A 47 -10.43 -5.56 -1.92
N ALA A 48 -10.14 -4.66 -0.97
CA ALA A 48 -8.92 -4.65 -0.20
C ALA A 48 -9.21 -4.51 1.31
N PHE A 49 -8.39 -5.22 2.08
CA PHE A 49 -8.42 -5.19 3.54
C PHE A 49 -7.05 -4.80 4.07
N LEU A 50 -7.00 -3.76 4.89
CA LEU A 50 -5.78 -3.32 5.56
C LEU A 50 -5.90 -3.55 7.07
N PHE A 51 -4.85 -4.14 7.63
CA PHE A 51 -4.69 -4.33 9.07
C PHE A 51 -3.53 -3.47 9.51
N LEU A 52 -3.84 -2.40 10.24
CA LEU A 52 -2.84 -1.51 10.82
C LEU A 52 -2.72 -1.87 12.30
N ILE A 53 -1.50 -2.19 12.74
CA ILE A 53 -1.23 -2.64 14.11
C ILE A 53 -0.28 -1.64 14.76
N ASP A 54 -0.71 -1.06 15.87
CA ASP A 54 0.15 -0.30 16.78
C ASP A 54 0.50 -1.20 17.96
N TYR A 55 1.71 -1.77 17.94
CA TYR A 55 2.19 -2.65 19.00
C TYR A 55 2.47 -1.91 20.31
N MET A 56 2.86 -0.64 20.24
CA MET A 56 3.18 0.16 21.43
C MET A 56 1.92 0.48 22.21
N LEU A 57 0.86 0.89 21.51
CA LEU A 57 -0.44 1.20 22.11
C LEU A 57 -1.36 -0.03 22.22
N ARG A 58 -0.93 -1.19 21.70
CA ARG A 58 -1.74 -2.42 21.61
C ARG A 58 -3.08 -2.20 20.90
N GLN A 59 -3.06 -1.36 19.87
CA GLN A 59 -4.25 -1.00 19.09
C GLN A 59 -4.18 -1.64 17.71
N ARG A 60 -5.36 -1.86 17.13
CA ARG A 60 -5.50 -2.36 15.77
C ARG A 60 -6.62 -1.61 15.06
N ILE A 61 -6.37 -1.21 13.83
CA ILE A 61 -7.35 -0.61 12.92
C ILE A 61 -7.52 -1.57 11.75
N LYS A 62 -8.77 -1.84 11.39
CA LYS A 62 -9.13 -2.61 10.21
C LYS A 62 -9.85 -1.70 9.25
N ILE A 63 -9.37 -1.64 8.01
CA ILE A 63 -9.97 -0.85 6.95
C ILE A 63 -10.40 -1.80 5.84
N TRP A 64 -11.68 -1.73 5.48
CA TRP A 64 -12.23 -2.36 4.28
C TRP A 64 -12.51 -1.25 3.28
N GLY A 65 -11.93 -1.36 2.10
CA GLY A 65 -12.32 -0.53 0.97
C GLY A 65 -12.07 -1.22 -0.35
N THR A 66 -11.93 -0.40 -1.38
CA THR A 66 -11.41 -0.81 -2.67
C THR A 66 -9.99 -0.26 -2.86
N ALA A 67 -9.18 -0.94 -3.65
CA ALA A 67 -7.85 -0.50 -4.03
C ALA A 67 -7.74 -0.38 -5.56
N ARG A 68 -6.84 0.49 -6.01
CA ARG A 68 -6.44 0.65 -7.41
C ARG A 68 -4.96 1.00 -7.46
N VAL A 69 -4.29 0.60 -8.54
CA VAL A 69 -2.95 1.08 -8.86
C VAL A 69 -3.08 2.33 -9.73
N VAL A 70 -2.27 3.35 -9.46
CA VAL A 70 -2.18 4.56 -10.27
C VAL A 70 -0.78 4.61 -10.85
N GLU A 71 -0.69 4.58 -12.17
CA GLU A 71 0.55 4.67 -12.92
C GLU A 71 0.64 6.05 -13.58
N ASP A 72 1.86 6.47 -13.94
CA ASP A 72 2.15 7.70 -14.68
C ASP A 72 1.64 9.02 -14.05
N ASP A 73 1.39 9.03 -12.74
CA ASP A 73 1.03 10.22 -11.97
C ASP A 73 2.23 10.69 -11.11
N ALA A 74 3.03 11.60 -11.66
CA ALA A 74 4.22 12.12 -11.01
C ALA A 74 3.89 12.96 -9.76
N GLU A 75 2.76 13.67 -9.76
CA GLU A 75 2.34 14.51 -8.64
C GLU A 75 1.91 13.63 -7.46
N LEU A 76 1.05 12.64 -7.72
CA LEU A 76 0.64 11.68 -6.71
C LEU A 76 1.83 10.90 -6.16
N THR A 77 2.75 10.48 -7.03
CA THR A 77 4.00 9.83 -6.62
C THR A 77 4.77 10.72 -5.66
N ALA A 78 5.04 11.97 -6.02
CA ALA A 78 5.75 12.92 -5.17
C ALA A 78 5.05 13.14 -3.81
N ARG A 79 3.71 13.23 -3.80
CA ARG A 79 2.92 13.33 -2.56
C ARG A 79 3.06 12.09 -1.68
N LEU A 80 3.14 10.90 -2.26
CA LEU A 80 3.25 9.62 -1.55
C LEU A 80 4.69 9.25 -1.14
N MET A 81 5.70 9.85 -1.76
CA MET A 81 7.10 9.63 -1.40
C MET A 81 7.37 10.10 0.05
N PRO A 82 8.04 9.28 0.89
CA PRO A 82 8.53 9.74 2.19
C PRO A 82 9.74 10.66 2.00
N ALA A 83 9.82 11.75 2.79
CA ALA A 83 10.83 12.81 2.62
C ALA A 83 12.30 12.35 2.68
N ASN A 84 12.57 11.18 3.27
CA ASN A 84 13.92 10.64 3.44
C ASN A 84 14.10 9.23 2.84
N TYR A 85 13.18 8.76 1.99
CA TYR A 85 13.30 7.42 1.41
C TYR A 85 14.17 7.43 0.15
N LYS A 86 15.48 7.25 0.34
CA LYS A 86 16.38 6.83 -0.74
C LYS A 86 16.06 5.37 -1.05
N ALA A 87 15.10 5.13 -1.94
CA ALA A 87 14.81 3.80 -2.43
C ALA A 87 16.10 3.19 -3.03
N ARG A 88 16.73 2.29 -2.28
CA ARG A 88 17.74 1.34 -2.75
C ARG A 88 17.23 -0.05 -2.39
N PRO A 89 17.42 -1.03 -3.29
CA PRO A 89 16.71 -2.29 -3.26
C PRO A 89 17.07 -3.09 -2.01
N GLU A 90 16.06 -3.57 -1.28
CA GLU A 90 16.21 -4.67 -0.32
C GLU A 90 15.89 -5.98 -1.04
N GLN A 91 16.65 -7.07 -1.06
CA GLN A 91 18.07 -7.44 -0.93
C GLN A 91 18.20 -8.77 -1.74
N ALA A 92 19.36 -9.46 -1.71
CA ALA A 92 19.63 -10.72 -2.43
C ALA A 92 18.58 -11.84 -2.24
#